data_AF-A0A3Q0L106-F1
#
_entry.id   AF-A0A3Q0L106-F1
#
_cell.length_a   1.000
_cell.length_b   1.000
_cell.length_c   1.000
_cell.angle_alpha   90.00
_cell.angle_beta   90.00
_cell.angle_gamma   90.00
#
_symmetry.space_group_name_H-M   'P 1'
#
loop_
_entity.id
_entity.type
_entity.pdbx_description
1 polymer ?
#
loop_
_entity_poly.entity_id
_entity_poly.type
_entity_poly.pdbx_seq_one_letter_code
_entity_poly.pdbx_strand_id
1 'polypeptide(L)'
;MPTSELKSTSRKTTLSDFISTAKTPSILKRSIKVAAIVGTVLMMINHGDALFAGQVESERVLKILLTYMVPFCVSTQASVSATLAMRKST
;
A
#
# COMPACT_ATOMS: atom_id res chain seq x y z
N MET A 1 -29.19 31.43 25.13
CA MET A 1 -28.77 30.17 25.76
C MET A 1 -27.70 29.52 24.88
N PRO A 2 -26.47 29.28 25.34
CA PRO A 2 -25.47 28.57 24.55
C PRO A 2 -25.37 27.11 25.05
N THR A 3 -26.06 26.17 24.43
CA THR A 3 -26.03 24.74 24.83
C THR A 3 -26.07 23.76 23.67
N SER A 4 -25.48 24.11 22.53
CA SER A 4 -25.19 23.15 21.47
C SER A 4 -23.81 23.39 20.90
N GLU A 5 -22.81 23.42 21.80
CA GLU A 5 -21.43 23.14 21.46
C GLU A 5 -21.43 21.97 20.48
N LEU A 6 -21.13 22.31 19.23
CA LEU A 6 -20.86 21.42 18.13
C LEU A 6 -19.70 20.52 18.54
N LYS A 7 -20.00 19.47 19.31
CA LYS A 7 -19.13 18.32 19.45
C LYS A 7 -19.23 17.51 18.16
N SER A 8 -18.83 18.15 17.04
CA SER A 8 -18.34 17.48 15.85
C SER A 8 -17.12 16.70 16.29
N THR A 9 -17.41 15.54 16.89
CA THR A 9 -16.42 14.59 17.35
C THR A 9 -15.83 14.02 16.07
N SER A 10 -14.78 14.66 15.56
CA SER A 10 -14.05 14.18 14.39
C SER A 10 -13.68 12.73 14.65
N ARG A 11 -14.39 11.80 13.98
CA ARG A 11 -14.17 10.36 14.15
C ARG A 11 -12.72 10.09 13.75
N LYS A 12 -11.88 9.82 14.74
CA LYS A 12 -10.49 9.39 14.51
C LYS A 12 -10.52 8.04 13.81
N THR A 13 -9.72 7.90 12.76
CA THR A 13 -9.56 6.62 12.06
C THR A 13 -8.86 5.65 13.00
N THR A 14 -9.40 4.45 13.20
CA THR A 14 -8.76 3.42 14.02
C THR A 14 -7.87 2.49 13.20
N LEU A 15 -6.98 1.76 13.88
CA LEU A 15 -6.17 0.72 13.23
C LEU A 15 -7.05 -0.41 12.66
N SER A 16 -8.16 -0.72 13.34
CA SER A 16 -9.14 -1.69 12.88
C SER A 16 -9.77 -1.26 11.55
N ASP A 17 -10.14 0.02 11.42
CA ASP A 17 -10.68 0.58 10.17
C ASP A 17 -9.66 0.49 9.04
N PHE A 18 -8.39 0.78 9.34
CA PHE A 18 -7.31 0.67 8.36
C PHE A 18 -7.14 -0.76 7.87
N ILE A 19 -6.98 -1.74 8.78
CA ILE A 19 -6.76 -3.15 8.43
C ILE A 19 -7.97 -3.74 7.71
N SER A 20 -9.18 -3.46 8.21
CA SER A 20 -10.42 -3.92 7.59
C SER A 20 -10.57 -3.38 6.17
N THR A 21 -10.27 -2.09 5.97
CA THR A 21 -10.30 -1.47 4.65
C THR A 21 -9.20 -2.02 3.75
N ALA A 22 -7.97 -2.17 4.24
CA ALA A 22 -6.82 -2.70 3.48
C ALA A 22 -7.08 -4.10 2.93
N LYS A 23 -7.82 -4.94 3.67
CA LYS A 23 -8.19 -6.31 3.25
C LYS A 23 -9.31 -6.36 2.22
N THR A 24 -9.88 -5.22 1.80
CA THR A 24 -10.94 -5.19 0.79
C THR A 24 -10.41 -5.73 -0.54
N PRO A 25 -11.12 -6.65 -1.23
CA PRO A 25 -10.65 -7.27 -2.47
C PRO A 25 -10.28 -6.28 -3.57
N SER A 26 -11.00 -5.16 -3.67
CA SER A 26 -10.70 -4.10 -4.66
C SER A 26 -9.34 -3.45 -4.41
N ILE A 27 -9.02 -3.15 -3.14
CA ILE A 27 -7.73 -2.57 -2.73
C ILE A 27 -6.62 -3.59 -2.95
N LEU A 28 -6.78 -4.83 -2.49
CA LEU A 28 -5.77 -5.88 -2.67
C LEU A 28 -5.47 -6.13 -4.15
N LYS A 29 -6.48 -6.30 -5.01
CA LYS A 29 -6.29 -6.51 -6.45
C LYS A 29 -5.55 -5.34 -7.11
N ARG A 30 -5.89 -4.11 -6.75
CA ARG A 30 -5.20 -2.91 -7.25
C ARG A 30 -3.75 -2.88 -6.80
N SER A 31 -3.50 -3.08 -5.51
CA SER A 31 -2.17 -3.00 -4.93
C SER A 31 -1.25 -4.12 -5.41
N ILE A 32 -1.76 -5.34 -5.60
CA ILE A 32 -1.01 -6.42 -6.25
C ILE A 32 -0.67 -6.07 -7.70
N LYS A 33 -1.62 -5.52 -8.47
CA LYS A 33 -1.35 -5.11 -9.86
C LYS A 33 -0.26 -4.04 -9.93
N VAL A 34 -0.33 -3.02 -9.06
CA VAL A 34 0.70 -1.97 -8.99
C VAL A 34 2.06 -2.58 -8.61
N ALA A 35 2.07 -3.45 -7.60
CA ALA A 35 3.29 -4.13 -7.16
C ALA A 35 3.90 -4.99 -8.27
N ALA A 36 3.10 -5.72 -9.03
CA ALA A 36 3.58 -6.52 -10.15
C ALA A 36 4.20 -5.64 -11.25
N ILE A 37 3.52 -4.58 -11.68
CA ILE A 37 3.99 -3.74 -12.77
C ILE A 37 5.22 -2.94 -12.35
N VAL A 38 5.08 -2.12 -11.29
CA VAL A 38 6.15 -1.23 -10.83
C VAL A 38 7.31 -2.04 -10.25
N GLY A 39 7.01 -3.11 -9.50
CA GLY A 39 8.03 -3.98 -8.92
C GLY A 39 8.83 -4.73 -9.98
N THR A 40 8.22 -5.15 -11.09
CA THR A 40 8.95 -5.75 -12.23
C THR A 40 9.89 -4.73 -12.87
N VAL A 41 9.42 -3.50 -13.12
CA VAL A 41 10.26 -2.44 -13.67
C VAL A 41 11.44 -2.15 -12.74
N LEU A 42 11.19 -1.98 -11.45
CA LEU A 42 12.23 -1.75 -10.44
C LEU A 42 13.20 -2.92 -10.31
N MET A 43 12.70 -4.15 -10.35
CA MET A 43 13.54 -5.35 -10.31
C MET A 43 14.46 -5.42 -11.52
N MET A 44 13.94 -5.19 -12.73
CA MET A 44 14.73 -5.21 -13.96
C MET A 44 15.84 -4.16 -13.97
N ILE A 45 15.55 -2.92 -13.56
CA ILE A 45 16.58 -1.85 -13.55
C ILE A 45 17.63 -2.03 -12.44
N ASN A 46 17.29 -2.65 -11.31
CA ASN A 46 18.20 -2.78 -10.16
C ASN A 46 18.96 -4.11 -10.15
N HIS A 47 18.38 -5.17 -10.71
CA HIS A 47 18.87 -6.54 -10.58
C HIS A 47 18.89 -7.32 -11.90
N GLY A 48 18.42 -6.73 -13.02
CA GLY A 48 18.37 -7.39 -14.33
C GLY A 48 19.72 -7.94 -14.76
N ASP A 49 20.78 -7.14 -14.73
CA ASP A 49 22.13 -7.56 -15.16
C ASP A 49 22.63 -8.79 -14.38
N ALA A 50 22.44 -8.79 -13.06
CA ALA A 50 22.83 -9.89 -12.21
C ALA A 50 21.98 -11.15 -12.41
N LEU A 51 20.69 -10.99 -12.73
CA LEU A 51 19.83 -12.12 -13.09
C LEU A 51 20.25 -12.75 -14.42
N PHE A 52 20.53 -11.93 -15.44
CA PHE A 52 21.01 -12.42 -16.73
C PHE A 52 22.39 -13.06 -16.65
N ALA A 53 23.23 -12.60 -15.73
CA ALA A 53 24.54 -13.19 -15.44
C ALA A 53 24.48 -14.43 -14.52
N GLY A 54 23.30 -14.82 -14.02
CA GLY A 54 23.11 -15.97 -13.12
C GLY A 54 23.63 -15.77 -11.69
N GLN A 55 23.89 -14.53 -11.27
CA GLN A 55 24.48 -14.18 -9.96
C GLN A 55 23.42 -13.93 -8.89
N VAL A 56 22.70 -14.98 -8.51
CA VAL A 56 21.60 -14.90 -7.54
C VAL A 56 22.07 -15.33 -6.14
N GLU A 57 22.58 -14.36 -5.39
CA GLU A 57 22.90 -14.51 -3.97
C GLU A 57 21.66 -14.34 -3.09
N SER A 58 21.64 -14.94 -1.89
CA SER A 58 20.49 -14.86 -0.97
C SER A 58 20.13 -13.42 -0.57
N GLU A 59 21.12 -12.53 -0.42
CA GLU A 59 20.90 -11.09 -0.16
C GLU A 59 20.14 -10.41 -1.32
N ARG A 60 20.42 -10.82 -2.56
CA ARG A 60 19.76 -10.27 -3.75
C ARG A 60 18.28 -10.68 -3.81
N VAL A 61 17.96 -11.91 -3.38
CA VAL A 61 16.57 -12.37 -3.30
C VAL A 61 15.75 -11.49 -2.36
N LEU A 62 16.31 -11.12 -1.20
CA LEU A 62 15.65 -10.19 -0.29
C LEU A 62 15.44 -8.82 -0.93
N LYS A 63 16.44 -8.27 -1.62
CA LYS A 63 16.32 -6.98 -2.33
C LYS A 63 15.24 -7.03 -3.40
N ILE A 64 15.18 -8.10 -4.20
CA ILE A 64 14.12 -8.35 -5.18
C ILE A 64 12.76 -8.41 -4.50
N LEU A 65 12.60 -9.12 -3.38
CA LEU A 65 11.33 -9.15 -2.67
C LEU A 65 10.88 -7.75 -2.25
N LEU A 66 11.81 -6.93 -1.75
CA LEU A 66 11.55 -5.54 -1.38
C LEU A 66 11.10 -4.68 -2.56
N THR A 67 11.61 -4.92 -3.78
CA THR A 67 11.16 -4.16 -4.96
C THR A 67 9.69 -4.37 -5.30
N TYR A 68 9.09 -5.49 -4.88
CA TYR A 68 7.64 -5.73 -4.99
C TYR A 68 6.87 -5.29 -3.74
N MET A 69 7.45 -5.45 -2.54
CA MET A 69 6.79 -5.07 -1.28
C MET A 69 6.57 -3.57 -1.14
N VAL A 70 7.54 -2.75 -1.53
CA VAL A 70 7.43 -1.28 -1.44
C VAL A 70 6.25 -0.74 -2.25
N PRO A 71 6.10 -1.02 -3.56
CA PRO A 71 4.95 -0.53 -4.33
C PRO A 71 3.61 -1.11 -3.86
N PHE A 72 3.58 -2.34 -3.32
CA PHE A 72 2.38 -2.89 -2.68
C PHE A 72 1.94 -2.06 -1.47
N CYS A 73 2.86 -1.77 -0.55
CA CYS A 73 2.58 -1.02 0.67
C CYS A 73 2.11 0.41 0.36
N VAL A 74 2.81 1.11 -0.53
CA VAL A 74 2.47 2.48 -0.93
C VAL A 74 1.10 2.52 -1.61
N SER A 75 0.80 1.57 -2.51
CA SER A 75 -0.50 1.48 -3.18
C SER A 75 -1.64 1.18 -2.20
N THR A 76 -1.40 0.30 -1.23
CA THR A 76 -2.38 -0.08 -0.20
C THR A 76 -2.67 1.11 0.71
N GLN A 77 -1.64 1.78 1.22
CA GLN A 77 -1.78 2.94 2.10
C GLN A 77 -2.56 4.06 1.41
N ALA A 78 -2.21 4.40 0.16
CA ALA A 78 -2.91 5.43 -0.59
C ALA A 78 -4.40 5.08 -0.80
N SER A 79 -4.70 3.83 -1.18
CA SER A 79 -6.08 3.37 -1.42
C SER A 79 -6.94 3.34 -0.15
N VAL A 80 -6.35 2.91 0.97
CA VAL A 80 -7.03 2.88 2.27
C VAL A 80 -7.30 4.30 2.76
N SER A 81 -6.31 5.18 2.71
CA SER A 81 -6.47 6.59 3.10
C SER A 81 -7.55 7.29 2.28
N ALA A 82 -7.57 7.10 0.95
CA ALA A 82 -8.62 7.66 0.09
C ALA A 82 -10.01 7.12 0.44
N THR A 83 -10.13 5.80 0.65
CA THR A 83 -11.41 5.16 1.01
C THR A 83 -11.95 5.66 2.35
N LEU A 84 -11.08 5.78 3.36
CA LEU A 84 -11.45 6.26 4.68
C LEU A 84 -11.79 7.75 4.69
N ALA A 85 -11.13 8.56 3.85
CA ALA A 85 -11.48 9.97 3.66
C ALA A 85 -12.89 10.12 3.06
N MET A 86 -13.22 9.34 2.02
CA MET A 86 -14.56 9.34 1.41
C MET A 86 -15.67 8.90 2.39
N ARG A 87 -15.38 7.96 3.29
CA ARG A 87 -16.34 7.53 4.34
C ARG A 87 -16.62 8.58 5.41
N LYS A 88 -15.77 9.61 5.54
CA LYS A 88 -15.99 10.72 6.50
C LYS A 88 -16.81 11.86 5.92
N SER A 89 -16.94 11.93 4.59
CA SER A 89 -17.72 12.94 3.88
C SER A 89 -19.17 12.53 3.61
N THR A 90 -19.61 11.38 4.12
CA THR A 90 -21.00 10.86 4.06
C THR A 90 -21.52 10.70 5.47
#